data_AF-A0A484FFT6-F1
#
_entry.id   AF-A0A484FFT6-F1
#
_cell.length_a   1.000
_cell.length_b   1.000
_cell.length_c   1.000
_cell.angle_alpha   90.00
_cell.angle_beta   90.00
_cell.angle_gamma   90.00
#
_symmetry.space_group_name_H-M   'P 1'
#
loop_
_entity.id
_entity.type
_entity.pdbx_description
1 polymer ?
#
loop_
_entity_poly.entity_id
_entity_poly.type
_entity_poly.pdbx_seq_one_letter_code
_entity_poly.pdbx_strand_id
1 'polypeptide(L)'
;MAWTFYELARNPETLVELRREIASAVGVGAEAREPTYKDLKSMKFVSHVLSETLRLLPNTPFNIRAAPKHTSLPRGGGPDDNDPVGLRAGTQVIF
;
A
#
# COMPACT_ATOMS: atom_id res chain seq x y z
N MET A 1 -0.21 -11.06 -1.44
CA MET A 1 1.14 -11.04 -0.83
C MET A 1 2.23 -11.65 -1.72
N ALA A 2 1.92 -12.33 -2.83
CA ALA A 2 2.94 -12.88 -3.74
C ALA A 2 3.95 -11.82 -4.24
N TRP A 3 3.48 -10.59 -4.48
CA TRP A 3 4.32 -9.47 -4.90
C TRP A 3 5.41 -9.09 -3.88
N THR A 4 5.15 -9.20 -2.58
CA THR A 4 6.16 -8.91 -1.56
C THR A 4 7.33 -9.89 -1.67
N PHE A 5 7.05 -11.18 -1.83
CA PHE A 5 8.10 -12.19 -2.01
C PHE A 5 8.84 -12.01 -3.32
N TYR A 6 8.13 -11.63 -4.39
CA TYR A 6 8.74 -11.32 -5.67
C TYR A 6 9.72 -10.14 -5.57
N GLU A 7 9.32 -9.04 -4.94
CA GLU A 7 10.19 -7.87 -4.75
C GLU A 7 11.37 -8.19 -3.82
N LEU A 8 11.15 -8.94 -2.73
CA LEU A 8 12.24 -9.35 -1.84
C LEU A 8 13.27 -10.28 -2.53
N ALA A 9 12.82 -11.15 -3.43
CA ALA A 9 13.72 -12.01 -4.20
C ALA A 9 14.59 -11.21 -5.19
N ARG A 10 14.09 -10.06 -5.67
CA ARG A 10 14.81 -9.16 -6.59
C ARG A 10 15.71 -8.14 -5.89
N ASN A 11 15.45 -7.88 -4.61
CA ASN A 11 16.13 -6.87 -3.79
C ASN A 11 16.78 -7.56 -2.57
N PRO A 12 17.88 -8.33 -2.77
CA PRO A 12 18.48 -9.17 -1.74
C PRO A 12 19.01 -8.36 -0.54
N GLU A 13 19.48 -7.13 -0.75
CA GLU A 13 19.89 -6.22 0.32
C GLU A 13 18.72 -5.84 1.25
N THR A 14 17.54 -5.61 0.66
CA THR A 14 16.30 -5.35 1.41
C THR A 14 15.89 -6.59 2.21
N LEU A 15 16.03 -7.79 1.64
CA LEU A 15 15.76 -9.05 2.33
C LEU A 15 16.70 -9.28 3.52
N VAL A 16 17.98 -8.96 3.37
CA VAL A 16 18.97 -9.08 4.46
C VAL A 16 18.60 -8.16 5.63
N GLU A 17 18.28 -6.91 5.35
CA GLU A 17 17.91 -5.95 6.40
C GLU A 17 16.57 -6.30 7.06
N LEU A 18 15.58 -6.76 6.28
CA LEU A 18 14.31 -7.26 6.82
C LEU A 18 14.52 -8.47 7.74
N ARG A 19 15.38 -9.41 7.33
CA ARG A 19 15.69 -10.59 8.15
C ARG A 19 16.46 -10.21 9.41
N ARG A 20 17.32 -9.18 9.37
CA ARG A 20 18.00 -8.63 10.54
C ARG A 20 17.01 -8.06 11.55
N GLU A 21 16.04 -7.25 11.11
CA GLU A 21 15.00 -6.70 12.00
C GLU A 21 14.21 -7.84 12.68
N ILE A 22 13.74 -8.83 11.91
CA ILE A 22 13.00 -9.98 12.44
C ILE A 22 13.84 -10.78 13.45
N ALA A 23 15.09 -11.09 13.10
CA ALA A 23 15.99 -11.83 13.97
C ALA A 23 16.24 -11.10 15.29
N SER A 24 16.36 -9.76 15.26
CA SER A 24 16.53 -8.95 16.47
C SER A 24 15.30 -8.90 17.37
N ALA A 25 14.10 -9.02 16.80
CA ALA A 25 12.85 -8.89 17.54
C ALA A 25 12.36 -10.21 18.16
N VAL A 26 12.44 -11.31 17.40
CA VAL A 26 11.85 -12.61 17.78
C VAL A 26 12.76 -13.81 17.53
N GLY A 27 13.93 -13.61 16.92
CA GLY A 27 14.79 -14.70 16.45
C GLY A 27 14.35 -15.28 15.10
N VAL A 28 15.11 -16.24 14.59
CA VAL A 28 14.82 -16.96 13.34
C VAL A 28 15.15 -18.44 13.47
N GLY A 29 14.36 -19.31 12.84
CA GLY A 29 14.55 -20.76 12.87
C GLY A 29 13.70 -21.47 13.93
N ALA A 30 14.04 -22.72 14.25
CA ALA A 30 13.26 -23.57 15.14
C ALA A 30 13.20 -23.05 16.59
N GLU A 31 14.22 -22.30 17.01
CA GLU A 31 14.31 -21.71 18.35
C GLU A 31 13.70 -20.29 18.43
N ALA A 32 13.09 -19.81 17.35
CA ALA A 32 12.48 -18.48 17.34
C ALA A 32 11.24 -18.44 18.24
N ARG A 33 11.08 -17.33 18.95
CA ARG A 33 9.88 -17.09 19.75
C ARG A 33 8.72 -16.73 18.84
N GLU A 34 7.51 -17.14 19.21
CA GLU A 34 6.29 -16.71 18.53
C GLU A 34 6.11 -15.17 18.62
N PRO A 35 5.88 -14.47 17.49
CA PRO A 35 5.70 -13.02 17.50
C PRO A 35 4.40 -12.62 18.21
N THR A 36 4.47 -11.61 19.07
CA THR A 36 3.29 -10.95 19.64
C THR A 36 2.86 -9.78 18.77
N TYR A 37 1.62 -9.31 18.96
CA TYR A 37 1.13 -8.11 18.28
C TYR A 37 2.01 -6.86 18.52
N LYS A 38 2.59 -6.75 19.72
CA LYS A 38 3.51 -5.66 20.06
C LYS A 38 4.80 -5.74 19.24
N ASP A 39 5.33 -6.95 19.05
CA ASP A 39 6.53 -7.16 18.23
C ASP A 39 6.25 -6.73 16.79
N LEU A 40 5.14 -7.19 16.21
CA LEU A 40 4.74 -6.83 14.84
C LEU A 40 4.61 -5.32 14.67
N LYS A 41 4.01 -4.63 15.64
CA LYS A 41 3.87 -3.16 15.62
C LYS A 41 5.21 -2.43 15.76
N SER A 42 6.22 -3.05 16.38
CA SER A 42 7.56 -2.46 16.53
C SER A 42 8.47 -2.68 15.32
N MET A 43 8.20 -3.69 14.48
CA MET A 43 8.97 -3.97 13.26
C MET A 43 8.60 -3.00 12.14
N LYS A 44 9.27 -1.84 12.15
CA LYS A 44 8.98 -0.73 11.23
C LYS A 44 9.44 -1.06 9.82
N PHE A 45 10.60 -1.70 9.66
CA PHE A 45 11.14 -2.02 8.35
C PHE A 45 10.26 -3.05 7.64
N VAL A 46 9.81 -4.10 8.34
CA VAL A 46 8.79 -5.04 7.82
C VAL A 46 7.53 -4.28 7.38
N SER A 47 7.03 -3.37 8.22
CA SER A 47 5.83 -2.58 7.91
C SER A 47 6.02 -1.68 6.67
N HIS A 48 7.21 -1.10 6.50
CA HIS A 48 7.56 -0.30 5.33
C HIS A 48 7.63 -1.14 4.07
N VAL A 49 8.25 -2.33 4.11
CA VAL A 49 8.31 -3.25 2.96
C VAL A 49 6.90 -3.64 2.49
N LEU A 50 6.00 -3.93 3.42
CA LEU A 50 4.61 -4.25 3.09
C LEU A 50 3.88 -3.05 2.47
N SER A 51 4.06 -1.87 3.06
CA SER A 51 3.43 -0.62 2.58
C SER A 51 3.93 -0.25 1.19
N GLU A 52 5.23 -0.37 0.95
CA GLU A 52 5.84 -0.06 -0.35
C GLU A 52 5.42 -1.05 -1.42
N THR A 53 5.33 -2.35 -1.07
CA THR A 53 4.78 -3.34 -1.99
C THR A 53 3.34 -2.97 -2.39
N LEU A 54 2.50 -2.58 -1.43
CA LEU A 54 1.10 -2.20 -1.72
C LEU A 54 0.99 -0.88 -2.48
N ARG A 55 1.96 0.04 -2.32
CA ARG A 55 2.04 1.29 -3.10
C ARG A 55 2.38 1.02 -4.56
N LEU A 56 3.32 0.11 -4.81
CA LEU A 56 3.76 -0.26 -6.17
C LEU A 56 2.78 -1.20 -6.86
N LEU A 57 2.24 -2.17 -6.11
CA LEU A 57 1.46 -3.29 -6.60
C LEU A 57 0.22 -3.48 -5.72
N PRO A 58 -0.73 -2.53 -5.77
CA PRO A 58 -1.95 -2.60 -4.99
C PRO A 58 -2.79 -3.81 -5.42
N ASN A 59 -3.38 -4.52 -4.45
CA ASN A 59 -4.26 -5.65 -4.74
C ASN A 59 -5.56 -5.21 -5.44
N THR A 60 -6.02 -3.98 -5.15
CA THR A 60 -7.20 -3.38 -5.76
C THR A 60 -6.75 -2.13 -6.52
N PRO A 61 -6.55 -2.22 -7.85
CA PRO A 61 -5.93 -1.13 -8.63
C PRO A 61 -6.85 0.07 -8.85
N PHE A 62 -8.17 -0.09 -8.66
CA PHE A 62 -9.16 0.95 -8.91
C PHE A 62 -10.18 1.04 -7.80
N ASN A 63 -10.38 2.24 -7.27
CA ASN A 63 -11.54 2.56 -6.44
C ASN A 63 -12.57 3.28 -7.30
N ILE A 64 -13.74 2.66 -7.45
CA ILE A 64 -14.83 3.23 -8.25
C ILE A 64 -15.89 3.78 -7.30
N ARG A 65 -16.36 5.01 -7.57
CA ARG A 65 -17.51 5.63 -6.91
C ARG A 65 -18.45 6.21 -7.96
N ALA A 66 -19.74 6.31 -7.63
CA ALA A 66 -20.73 6.93 -8.50
C ALA A 66 -21.34 8.17 -7.82
N ALA A 67 -21.54 9.25 -8.58
CA ALA A 67 -22.17 10.46 -8.07
C ALA A 67 -23.65 10.18 -7.75
N PRO A 68 -24.10 10.29 -6.49
CA PRO A 68 -25.49 10.00 -6.14
C PRO A 68 -26.47 11.07 -6.64
N LYS A 69 -25.98 12.27 -6.94
CA LYS A 69 -26.72 13.41 -7.50
C LYS A 69 -25.81 14.23 -8.40
N HIS A 70 -26.39 15.17 -9.16
CA HIS A 70 -25.60 16.16 -9.89
C HIS A 70 -24.68 16.91 -8.93
N THR A 71 -23.39 16.91 -9.21
CA THR A 71 -22.36 17.49 -8.35
C THR A 71 -21.16 17.91 -9.20
N SER A 72 -20.06 18.32 -8.58
CA SER A 72 -18.83 18.67 -9.29
C SER A 72 -17.61 18.16 -8.54
N LEU A 73 -16.56 17.79 -9.26
CA LEU A 73 -15.22 17.64 -8.69
C LEU A 73 -14.59 19.03 -8.54
N PRO A 74 -13.79 19.26 -7.49
CA PRO A 74 -13.20 20.58 -7.24
C PRO A 74 -12.12 20.96 -8.27
N ARG A 75 -11.52 19.98 -8.96
CA ARG A 75 -10.43 20.14 -9.95
C ARG A 75 -10.56 19.09 -11.06
N GLY A 76 -9.86 19.29 -12.17
CA GLY A 76 -9.79 18.40 -13.33
C GLY A 76 -10.33 19.01 -14.64
N GLY A 77 -10.67 20.30 -14.64
CA GLY A 77 -11.15 21.02 -15.81
C GLY A 77 -10.31 22.25 -16.12
N GLY A 78 -10.63 22.91 -17.24
CA GLY A 78 -9.89 24.10 -17.72
C GLY A 78 -8.54 23.74 -18.37
N PRO A 79 -7.80 24.72 -18.89
CA PRO A 79 -6.52 24.49 -19.58
C PRO A 79 -5.40 23.94 -18.66
N ASP A 80 -5.49 24.23 -17.36
CA ASP A 80 -4.49 23.88 -16.34
C ASP A 80 -5.01 22.84 -15.32
N ASP A 81 -6.11 22.14 -15.61
CA ASP A 81 -6.77 21.14 -14.75
C ASP A 81 -7.20 21.61 -13.34
N ASN A 82 -7.24 22.93 -13.10
CA ASN A 82 -7.61 23.49 -11.80
C ASN A 82 -9.08 23.90 -11.68
N ASP A 83 -9.83 23.95 -12.77
CA ASP A 83 -11.24 24.33 -12.73
C ASP A 83 -12.14 23.15 -12.31
N PRO A 84 -13.32 23.42 -11.72
CA PRO A 84 -14.27 22.38 -11.36
C PRO A 84 -14.82 21.62 -12.56
N VAL A 85 -15.06 20.32 -12.39
CA VAL A 85 -15.67 19.45 -13.41
C VAL A 85 -17.08 19.06 -12.99
N GLY A 86 -18.08 19.40 -13.78
CA GLY A 86 -19.46 18.99 -13.55
C GLY A 86 -19.67 17.48 -13.75
N LEU A 87 -20.26 16.81 -12.75
CA LEU A 87 -20.63 15.40 -12.77
C LEU A 87 -22.14 15.24 -12.73
N ARG A 88 -22.70 14.43 -13.63
CA ARG A 88 -24.12 14.06 -13.57
C ARG A 88 -24.35 12.95 -12.55
N ALA A 89 -25.55 12.88 -11.98
CA ALA A 89 -25.97 11.73 -11.17
C ALA A 89 -25.74 10.42 -11.96
N GLY A 90 -25.18 9.41 -11.30
CA GLY A 90 -24.81 8.12 -11.91
C GLY A 90 -23.44 8.09 -12.59
N THR A 91 -22.75 9.22 -12.76
CA THR A 91 -21.40 9.24 -13.36
C THR A 91 -20.41 8.50 -12.46
N GLN A 92 -19.65 7.56 -13.02
CA GLN A 92 -18.59 6.84 -12.33
C GLN A 92 -17.29 7.65 -12.32
N VAL A 93 -16.64 7.70 -11.17
CA VAL A 93 -15.31 8.28 -10.95
C VAL A 93 -14.41 7.16 -10.47
N ILE A 94 -13.25 7.03 -11.12
CA ILE A 94 -12.24 6.01 -10.85
C ILE A 94 -11.00 6.73 -10.33
N PHE A 95 -10.45 6.27 -9.20
CA PHE A 95 -9.27 6.84 -8.55
C PHE A 95 -8.47 5.79 -7.76
#